data_AF-A0A158HF65-F1
#
_entry.id   AF-A0A158HF65-F1
#
_cell.length_a   1.000
_cell.length_b   1.000
_cell.length_c   1.000
_cell.angle_alpha   90.00
_cell.angle_beta   90.00
_cell.angle_gamma   90.00
#
_symmetry.space_group_name_H-M   'P 1'
#
loop_
_entity.id
_entity.type
_entity.pdbx_description
1 polymer ?
#
loop_
_entity_poly.entity_id
_entity_poly.type
_entity_poly.pdbx_seq_one_letter_code
_entity_poly.pdbx_strand_id
1 'polypeptide(L)'
;MTERSSTELQRALSTCLGTLRERASAAWEGRGQEALTSLVRVLDLVAVAPFWGLDAGADGATWESRMASAFVLLGASAGLRPFLSTVGNTPGGLPWEPSRVDAQQYSYIYLRECGELTFLRRMAELERYGLATSQSMGRGIFRLETGSSAPELALQAAMRARRDRRSEPRELGCTEAEWARIHARMAGYVDTSNGWFIQYDNDWHIVSTYREEARRYGHRFLEAEALPDDAMIGDRTFGEWKHTCDQALGRVLAHMNFARLLKKNPTINLSDVLTIFARKNDIRQVWEQAGVPAAQVPATMKALTLGVDGLDDWDGAFETPTPFHVEVGRDFVLLPLFGALTNPYFALFRHLRQFYRADWDRAVDRREDVFRADLARLFAEPRYLVPSRGFRLSRKNGSLLTDIDAIVVDRQCGSVALVQLKWHDIFGFSLAERESRRRNLAKANEWIARVFEWVGGRSSRDVLVQLGIDEVASDRPPALFVLARYAARFAGEDGQDARASWLGWPEMQHAMAVDEVASDPLMLVPGQVMRHQRGFESQATQDVTFEFPGLEVVLQMHVSTPSAVVS
;
A
#
# COMPACT_ATOMS: atom_id res chain seq x y z
N MET A 1 -21.64 17.55 -30.18
CA MET A 1 -21.18 16.87 -28.94
C MET A 1 -19.72 17.20 -28.78
N THR A 2 -19.40 18.15 -27.91
CA THR A 2 -18.03 18.53 -27.56
C THR A 2 -17.33 17.30 -26.97
N GLU A 3 -16.21 16.87 -27.55
CA GLU A 3 -15.32 15.90 -26.91
C GLU A 3 -15.01 16.44 -25.50
N ARG A 4 -15.14 15.58 -24.47
CA ARG A 4 -14.84 15.98 -23.10
C ARG A 4 -13.35 16.29 -23.01
N SER A 5 -13.00 17.47 -22.50
CA SER A 5 -11.63 17.97 -22.26
C SER A 5 -10.68 16.91 -21.66
N SER A 6 -11.20 16.04 -20.77
CA SER A 6 -10.51 14.86 -20.22
C SER A 6 -9.75 14.02 -21.26
N THR A 7 -10.38 13.73 -22.40
CA THR A 7 -9.80 12.85 -23.42
C THR A 7 -8.63 13.50 -24.13
N GLU A 8 -8.61 14.83 -24.23
CA GLU A 8 -7.53 15.59 -24.86
C GLU A 8 -6.28 15.61 -23.98
N LEU A 9 -6.41 15.95 -22.70
CA LEU A 9 -5.29 15.95 -21.74
C LEU A 9 -4.69 14.55 -21.59
N GLN A 10 -5.53 13.51 -21.43
CA GLN A 10 -5.04 12.13 -21.33
C GLN A 10 -4.27 11.68 -22.58
N ARG A 11 -4.74 12.08 -23.77
CA ARG A 11 -4.08 11.79 -25.04
C ARG A 11 -2.75 12.53 -25.13
N ALA A 12 -2.69 13.80 -24.74
CA ALA A 12 -1.47 14.60 -24.73
C ALA A 12 -0.42 14.00 -23.78
N LEU A 13 -0.81 13.68 -22.55
CA LEU A 13 0.08 13.03 -21.57
C LEU A 13 0.59 11.66 -22.05
N SER A 14 -0.29 10.84 -22.62
CA SER A 14 0.10 9.51 -23.13
C SER A 14 1.03 9.62 -24.34
N THR A 15 0.82 10.61 -25.22
CA THR A 15 1.70 10.90 -26.36
C THR A 15 3.07 11.36 -25.86
N CYS A 16 3.11 12.28 -24.89
CA CYS A 16 4.36 12.75 -24.30
C CYS A 16 5.17 11.61 -23.67
N LEU A 17 4.50 10.72 -22.92
CA LEU A 17 5.14 9.54 -22.33
C LEU A 17 5.66 8.56 -23.39
N GLY A 18 4.91 8.36 -24.48
CA GLY A 18 5.35 7.57 -25.63
C GLY A 18 6.64 8.11 -26.25
N THR A 19 6.65 9.41 -26.60
CA THR A 19 7.83 10.10 -27.13
C THR A 19 9.04 10.01 -26.19
N LEU A 20 8.82 10.14 -24.88
CA LEU A 20 9.88 10.01 -23.88
C LEU A 20 10.48 8.60 -23.89
N ARG A 21 9.65 7.56 -23.94
CA ARG A 21 10.08 6.15 -24.01
C ARG A 21 10.82 5.83 -25.32
N GLU A 22 10.39 6.39 -26.44
CA GLU A 22 11.07 6.24 -27.74
C GLU A 22 12.46 6.86 -27.73
N ARG A 23 12.58 8.10 -27.22
CA ARG A 23 13.88 8.78 -27.07
C ARG A 23 14.83 8.00 -26.18
N ALA A 24 14.33 7.42 -25.07
CA ALA A 24 15.13 6.58 -24.20
C ALA A 24 15.57 5.28 -24.87
N SER A 25 14.68 4.64 -25.62
CA SER A 25 15.01 3.43 -26.38
C SER A 25 16.11 3.71 -27.42
N ALA A 26 16.05 4.85 -28.11
CA ALA A 26 17.06 5.28 -29.07
C ALA A 26 18.41 5.61 -28.40
N ALA A 27 18.41 6.29 -27.24
CA ALA A 27 19.65 6.62 -26.51
C ALA A 27 20.42 5.38 -26.04
N TRP A 28 19.70 4.28 -25.80
CA TRP A 28 20.21 3.01 -25.29
C TRP A 28 20.14 1.88 -26.32
N GLU A 29 20.08 2.21 -27.62
CA GLU A 29 20.03 1.21 -28.69
C GLU A 29 21.19 0.20 -28.56
N GLY A 30 20.85 -1.09 -28.60
CA GLY A 30 21.80 -2.19 -28.39
C GLY A 30 22.31 -2.39 -26.96
N ARG A 31 21.93 -1.53 -26.00
CA ARG A 31 22.43 -1.51 -24.61
C ARG A 31 21.32 -1.62 -23.56
N GLY A 32 20.24 -2.35 -23.89
CA GLY A 32 19.06 -2.45 -23.01
C GLY A 32 19.34 -3.04 -21.62
N GLN A 33 20.27 -3.99 -21.49
CA GLN A 33 20.66 -4.55 -20.18
C GLN A 33 21.41 -3.53 -19.30
N GLU A 34 22.28 -2.71 -19.91
CA GLU A 34 22.96 -1.60 -19.22
C GLU A 34 21.95 -0.53 -18.77
N ALA A 35 20.98 -0.20 -19.63
CA ALA A 35 19.91 0.74 -19.33
C ALA A 35 19.10 0.28 -18.11
N LEU A 36 18.62 -0.96 -18.09
CA LEU A 36 17.89 -1.52 -16.95
C LEU A 36 18.72 -1.49 -15.67
N THR A 37 19.99 -1.87 -15.75
CA THR A 37 20.88 -1.84 -14.59
C THR A 37 21.01 -0.42 -14.05
N SER A 38 21.23 0.57 -14.92
CA SER A 38 21.35 1.98 -14.52
C SER A 38 20.06 2.50 -13.88
N LEU A 39 18.90 2.19 -14.46
CA LEU A 39 17.59 2.60 -13.94
C LEU A 39 17.32 1.99 -12.56
N VAL A 40 17.56 0.68 -12.39
CA VAL A 40 17.36 0.00 -11.11
C VAL A 40 18.31 0.54 -10.04
N ARG A 41 19.58 0.82 -10.37
CA ARG A 41 20.54 1.44 -9.43
C ARG A 41 20.06 2.80 -8.92
N VAL A 42 19.47 3.62 -9.79
CA VAL A 42 18.87 4.90 -9.39
C VAL A 42 17.65 4.69 -8.48
N LEU A 43 16.77 3.76 -8.83
CA LEU A 43 15.59 3.43 -8.02
C LEU A 43 15.98 2.93 -6.62
N ASP A 44 16.97 2.05 -6.52
CA ASP A 44 17.48 1.54 -5.24
C ASP A 44 18.08 2.65 -4.39
N LEU A 45 18.90 3.52 -4.99
CA LEU A 45 19.49 4.65 -4.28
C LEU A 45 18.40 5.58 -3.71
N VAL A 46 17.39 5.91 -4.51
CA VAL A 46 16.28 6.77 -4.08
C VAL A 46 15.42 6.11 -3.02
N ALA A 47 15.13 4.80 -3.14
CA ALA A 47 14.32 4.09 -2.16
C ALA A 47 15.02 3.93 -0.80
N VAL A 48 16.35 3.83 -0.79
CA VAL A 48 17.15 3.63 0.43
C VAL A 48 17.46 4.94 1.14
N ALA A 49 17.54 6.08 0.43
CA ALA A 49 17.92 7.37 1.00
C ALA A 49 17.14 7.77 2.27
N PRO A 50 15.79 7.61 2.36
CA PRO A 50 15.03 7.90 3.58
C PRO A 50 15.48 7.07 4.79
N PHE A 51 15.81 5.78 4.58
CA PHE A 51 16.21 4.86 5.65
C PHE A 51 17.56 5.23 6.29
N TRP A 52 18.38 5.97 5.55
CA TRP A 52 19.70 6.41 6.00
C TRP A 52 19.73 7.87 6.42
N GLY A 53 18.59 8.56 6.38
CA GLY A 53 18.51 10.00 6.65
C GLY A 53 19.33 10.82 5.64
N LEU A 54 19.43 10.35 4.40
CA LEU A 54 20.16 11.04 3.32
C LEU A 54 19.25 11.96 2.48
N ASP A 55 17.94 11.91 2.71
CA ASP A 55 17.02 12.88 2.11
C ASP A 55 17.23 14.25 2.74
N ALA A 56 17.54 15.25 1.91
CA ALA A 56 17.72 16.64 2.29
C ALA A 56 16.38 17.37 2.57
N GLY A 57 15.46 16.70 3.26
CA GLY A 57 14.11 17.18 3.59
C GLY A 57 13.97 17.63 5.04
N ALA A 58 14.92 18.42 5.56
CA ALA A 58 14.78 19.10 6.84
C ALA A 58 14.26 20.54 6.59
N ASP A 59 13.12 20.88 7.19
CA ASP A 59 12.52 22.21 7.34
C ASP A 59 12.64 23.21 6.17
N GLY A 60 11.54 23.42 5.43
CA GLY A 60 11.39 24.51 4.45
C GLY A 60 11.51 24.12 2.97
N ALA A 61 11.62 22.83 2.63
CA ALA A 61 11.70 22.36 1.26
C ALA A 61 10.39 22.58 0.46
N THR A 62 10.52 23.05 -0.79
CA THR A 62 9.39 23.20 -1.74
C THR A 62 8.67 21.86 -1.96
N TRP A 63 7.39 21.91 -2.36
CA TRP A 63 6.63 20.70 -2.73
C TRP A 63 7.38 19.84 -3.74
N GLU A 64 7.99 20.46 -4.74
CA GLU A 64 8.78 19.80 -5.79
C GLU A 64 9.97 19.02 -5.21
N SER A 65 10.72 19.61 -4.28
CA SER A 65 11.85 18.94 -3.62
C SER A 65 11.39 17.74 -2.79
N ARG A 66 10.23 17.87 -2.09
CA ARG A 66 9.65 16.76 -1.32
C ARG A 66 9.16 15.61 -2.20
N MET A 67 8.69 15.91 -3.41
CA MET A 67 8.12 14.92 -4.32
C MET A 67 9.13 14.35 -5.33
N ALA A 68 10.29 14.97 -5.52
CA ALA A 68 11.27 14.53 -6.52
C ALA A 68 11.64 13.04 -6.39
N SER A 69 12.00 12.60 -5.19
CA SER A 69 12.29 11.18 -4.90
C SER A 69 11.06 10.29 -5.11
N ALA A 70 9.87 10.76 -4.73
CA ALA A 70 8.64 10.01 -4.95
C ALA A 70 8.36 9.84 -6.45
N PHE A 71 8.51 10.89 -7.26
CA PHE A 71 8.31 10.79 -8.72
C PHE A 71 9.27 9.81 -9.36
N VAL A 72 10.55 9.79 -8.97
CA VAL A 72 11.49 8.78 -9.49
C VAL A 72 10.98 7.35 -9.25
N LEU A 73 10.48 7.06 -8.05
CA LEU A 73 9.91 5.74 -7.73
C LEU A 73 8.60 5.47 -8.49
N LEU A 74 7.72 6.48 -8.64
CA LEU A 74 6.49 6.36 -9.44
C LEU A 74 6.79 6.09 -10.93
N GLY A 75 7.93 6.56 -11.42
CA GLY A 75 8.39 6.36 -12.80
C GLY A 75 8.88 4.96 -13.11
N ALA A 76 9.06 4.08 -12.11
CA ALA A 76 9.65 2.75 -12.30
C ALA A 76 8.92 1.92 -13.37
N SER A 77 7.58 1.86 -13.33
CA SER A 77 6.80 1.14 -14.34
C SER A 77 6.96 1.69 -15.73
N ALA A 78 6.78 3.00 -15.85
CA ALA A 78 6.83 3.59 -17.15
C ALA A 78 8.23 3.63 -17.75
N GLY A 79 9.27 3.72 -16.91
CA GLY A 79 10.66 3.81 -17.30
C GLY A 79 11.32 2.46 -17.62
N LEU A 80 10.97 1.39 -16.88
CA LEU A 80 11.57 0.06 -17.12
C LEU A 80 10.95 -0.65 -18.34
N ARG A 81 9.69 -0.37 -18.65
CA ARG A 81 8.91 -1.02 -19.73
C ARG A 81 9.63 -1.13 -21.08
N PRO A 82 10.16 -0.04 -21.69
CA PRO A 82 10.82 -0.15 -23.01
C PRO A 82 11.98 -1.15 -23.01
N PHE A 83 12.73 -1.22 -21.92
CA PHE A 83 13.91 -2.09 -21.84
C PHE A 83 13.54 -3.52 -21.44
N LEU A 84 12.58 -3.74 -20.54
CA LEU A 84 12.11 -5.08 -20.21
C LEU A 84 11.54 -5.82 -21.43
N SER A 85 10.85 -5.09 -22.31
CA SER A 85 10.31 -5.65 -23.56
C SER A 85 11.40 -6.10 -24.54
N THR A 86 12.59 -5.51 -24.49
CA THR A 86 13.69 -5.79 -25.42
C THR A 86 14.69 -6.81 -24.87
N VAL A 87 14.89 -6.88 -23.55
CA VAL A 87 15.92 -7.76 -22.96
C VAL A 87 15.44 -9.16 -22.59
N GLY A 88 14.13 -9.40 -22.44
CA GLY A 88 13.63 -10.60 -21.74
C GLY A 88 14.20 -11.94 -22.24
N ASN A 89 14.53 -12.03 -23.53
CA ASN A 89 15.08 -13.23 -24.16
C ASN A 89 16.52 -13.09 -24.66
N THR A 90 17.23 -12.01 -24.32
CA THR A 90 18.61 -11.79 -24.75
C THR A 90 19.53 -12.87 -24.17
N PRO A 91 20.22 -13.67 -25.02
CA PRO A 91 21.20 -14.65 -24.57
C PRO A 91 22.54 -13.97 -24.26
N GLY A 92 23.34 -14.55 -23.37
CA GLY A 92 24.69 -14.07 -23.05
C GLY A 92 24.86 -13.68 -21.59
N GLY A 93 26.02 -13.09 -21.27
CA GLY A 93 26.31 -12.55 -19.94
C GLY A 93 25.59 -11.23 -19.68
N LEU A 94 25.59 -10.80 -18.41
CA LEU A 94 25.15 -9.46 -18.02
C LEU A 94 26.35 -8.50 -18.09
N PRO A 95 26.33 -7.44 -18.92
CA PRO A 95 27.34 -6.39 -18.84
C PRO A 95 27.25 -5.71 -17.47
N TRP A 96 28.25 -5.95 -16.61
CA TRP A 96 28.25 -5.48 -15.21
C TRP A 96 29.52 -4.68 -14.91
N GLU A 97 29.37 -3.36 -14.86
CA GLU A 97 30.45 -2.40 -14.67
C GLU A 97 30.05 -1.33 -13.63
N PRO A 98 31.03 -0.57 -13.08
CA PRO A 98 30.74 0.60 -12.25
C PRO A 98 29.83 1.58 -12.98
N SER A 99 28.97 2.25 -12.23
CA SER A 99 28.05 3.21 -12.80
C SER A 99 28.78 4.42 -13.36
N ARG A 100 28.40 4.81 -14.57
CA ARG A 100 28.84 6.08 -15.14
C ARG A 100 27.93 7.22 -14.66
N VAL A 101 28.54 8.34 -14.30
CA VAL A 101 27.81 9.51 -13.77
C VAL A 101 26.78 10.04 -14.77
N ASP A 102 27.12 10.09 -16.04
CA ASP A 102 26.22 10.55 -17.11
C ASP A 102 25.00 9.62 -17.28
N ALA A 103 25.22 8.30 -17.24
CA ALA A 103 24.15 7.31 -17.28
C ALA A 103 23.21 7.44 -16.07
N GLN A 104 23.75 7.66 -14.87
CA GLN A 104 22.93 7.83 -13.66
C GLN A 104 22.11 9.11 -13.68
N GLN A 105 22.71 10.22 -14.09
CA GLN A 105 22.01 11.49 -14.23
C GLN A 105 20.89 11.38 -15.27
N TYR A 106 21.17 10.75 -16.41
CA TYR A 106 20.15 10.45 -17.41
C TYR A 106 19.01 9.60 -16.83
N SER A 107 19.34 8.48 -16.18
CA SER A 107 18.37 7.56 -15.59
C SER A 107 17.50 8.24 -14.53
N TYR A 108 18.08 9.11 -13.68
CA TYR A 108 17.33 9.89 -12.70
C TYR A 108 16.32 10.84 -13.34
N ILE A 109 16.77 11.65 -14.31
CA ILE A 109 15.90 12.60 -15.02
C ILE A 109 14.78 11.86 -15.75
N TYR A 110 15.14 10.79 -16.47
CA TYR A 110 14.18 9.98 -17.21
C TYR A 110 13.12 9.33 -16.31
N LEU A 111 13.54 8.74 -15.17
CA LEU A 111 12.61 8.14 -14.21
C LEU A 111 11.71 9.21 -13.56
N ARG A 112 12.27 10.36 -13.21
CA ARG A 112 11.50 11.48 -12.67
C ARG A 112 10.42 11.95 -13.65
N GLU A 113 10.78 12.21 -14.91
CA GLU A 113 9.82 12.62 -15.95
C GLU A 113 8.74 11.55 -16.19
N CYS A 114 9.13 10.27 -16.21
CA CYS A 114 8.18 9.15 -16.28
C CYS A 114 7.21 9.15 -15.10
N GLY A 115 7.70 9.47 -13.89
CA GLY A 115 6.92 9.57 -12.68
C GLY A 115 5.93 10.72 -12.67
N GLU A 116 6.39 11.91 -13.05
CA GLU A 116 5.55 13.11 -13.17
C GLU A 116 4.42 12.89 -14.20
N LEU A 117 4.74 12.34 -15.38
CA LEU A 117 3.72 11.99 -16.39
C LEU A 117 2.75 10.91 -15.89
N THR A 118 3.25 9.89 -15.17
CA THR A 118 2.39 8.84 -14.59
C THR A 118 1.43 9.41 -13.55
N PHE A 119 1.93 10.29 -12.68
CA PHE A 119 1.15 11.00 -11.69
C PHE A 119 0.08 11.89 -12.34
N LEU A 120 0.45 12.70 -13.33
CA LEU A 120 -0.50 13.55 -14.06
C LEU A 120 -1.56 12.74 -14.81
N ARG A 121 -1.20 11.61 -15.42
CA ARG A 121 -2.17 10.69 -16.06
C ARG A 121 -3.17 10.16 -15.04
N ARG A 122 -2.70 9.81 -13.83
CA ARG A 122 -3.58 9.40 -12.74
C ARG A 122 -4.51 10.54 -12.31
N MET A 123 -4.00 11.75 -12.15
CA MET A 123 -4.80 12.92 -11.81
C MET A 123 -5.85 13.24 -12.90
N ALA A 124 -5.48 13.12 -14.18
CA ALA A 124 -6.43 13.31 -15.29
C ALA A 124 -7.50 12.19 -15.34
N GLU A 125 -7.16 10.95 -14.98
CA GLU A 125 -8.11 9.83 -14.92
C GLU A 125 -9.16 10.01 -13.81
N LEU A 126 -8.91 10.84 -12.78
CA LEU A 126 -9.91 11.19 -11.77
C LEU A 126 -11.15 11.89 -12.36
N GLU A 127 -11.02 12.59 -13.49
CA GLU A 127 -12.14 13.26 -14.16
C GLU A 127 -13.20 12.26 -14.64
N ARG A 128 -12.80 11.04 -15.03
CA ARG A 128 -13.72 9.95 -15.38
C ARG A 128 -14.66 9.59 -14.23
N TYR A 129 -14.22 9.82 -12.99
CA TYR A 129 -14.94 9.52 -11.77
C TYR A 129 -15.55 10.76 -11.11
N GLY A 130 -15.51 11.92 -11.78
CA GLY A 130 -16.03 13.19 -11.25
C GLY A 130 -15.21 13.77 -10.10
N LEU A 131 -13.94 13.37 -9.98
CA LEU A 131 -13.03 13.80 -8.90
C LEU A 131 -11.98 14.82 -9.34
N ALA A 132 -11.99 15.18 -10.61
CA ALA A 132 -11.16 16.23 -11.17
C ALA A 132 -11.84 16.85 -12.39
N THR A 133 -11.37 18.01 -12.80
CA THR A 133 -11.77 18.68 -14.04
C THR A 133 -10.52 19.17 -14.78
N SER A 134 -10.49 18.99 -16.10
CA SER A 134 -9.42 19.51 -16.95
C SER A 134 -9.95 20.57 -17.92
N GLN A 135 -9.15 21.60 -18.19
CA GLN A 135 -9.45 22.66 -19.14
C GLN A 135 -8.24 22.92 -20.04
N SER A 136 -8.46 22.95 -21.36
CA SER A 136 -7.46 23.45 -22.31
C SER A 136 -7.39 24.98 -22.25
N MET A 137 -6.19 25.51 -22.03
CA MET A 137 -5.90 26.96 -21.97
C MET A 137 -5.25 27.49 -23.24
N GLY A 138 -4.98 26.60 -24.20
CA GLY A 138 -4.28 26.90 -25.43
C GLY A 138 -3.65 25.64 -26.01
N ARG A 139 -2.90 25.78 -27.09
CA ARG A 139 -2.24 24.64 -27.72
C ARG A 139 -1.18 24.06 -26.78
N GLY A 140 -1.44 22.86 -26.27
CA GLY A 140 -0.51 22.13 -25.40
C GLY A 140 -0.47 22.65 -23.95
N ILE A 141 -1.39 23.52 -23.53
CA ILE A 141 -1.44 24.06 -22.16
C ILE A 141 -2.75 23.63 -21.52
N PHE A 142 -2.68 22.93 -20.40
CA PHE A 142 -3.84 22.43 -19.68
C PHE A 142 -3.84 22.85 -18.22
N ARG A 143 -5.01 23.17 -17.68
CA ARG A 143 -5.25 23.33 -16.24
C ARG A 143 -6.00 22.09 -15.75
N LEU A 144 -5.52 21.46 -14.69
CA LEU A 144 -6.12 20.30 -14.06
C LEU A 144 -6.42 20.64 -12.60
N GLU A 145 -7.68 20.52 -12.20
CA GLU A 145 -8.13 20.80 -10.83
C GLU A 145 -8.65 19.50 -10.21
N THR A 146 -8.06 19.08 -9.10
CA THR A 146 -8.49 17.86 -8.39
C THR A 146 -9.33 18.24 -7.18
N GLY A 147 -10.46 17.57 -6.97
CA GLY A 147 -11.24 17.73 -5.76
C GLY A 147 -10.55 17.12 -4.54
N SER A 148 -10.81 17.67 -3.36
CA SER A 148 -10.44 17.06 -2.08
C SER A 148 -11.66 16.60 -1.29
N SER A 149 -11.41 15.69 -0.33
CA SER A 149 -12.40 15.21 0.61
C SER A 149 -11.79 15.17 2.00
N ALA A 150 -12.22 16.08 2.87
CA ALA A 150 -11.82 16.06 4.28
C ALA A 150 -12.09 14.68 4.95
N PRO A 151 -13.25 14.01 4.71
CA PRO A 151 -13.49 12.64 5.18
C PRO A 151 -12.42 11.62 4.72
N GLU A 152 -12.06 11.59 3.43
CA GLU A 152 -11.07 10.64 2.92
C GLU A 152 -9.67 10.96 3.44
N LEU A 153 -9.30 12.24 3.56
CA LEU A 153 -8.00 12.67 4.09
C LEU A 153 -7.84 12.34 5.58
N ALA A 154 -8.88 12.54 6.38
CA ALA A 154 -8.89 12.19 7.79
C ALA A 154 -8.71 10.68 8.00
N LEU A 155 -9.41 9.86 7.19
CA LEU A 155 -9.24 8.42 7.18
C LEU A 155 -7.81 8.02 6.78
N GLN A 156 -7.23 8.64 5.74
CA GLN A 156 -5.85 8.39 5.35
C GLN A 156 -4.86 8.76 6.47
N ALA A 157 -5.10 9.84 7.21
CA ALA A 157 -4.30 10.21 8.37
C ALA A 157 -4.43 9.18 9.50
N ALA A 158 -5.64 8.68 9.80
CA ALA A 158 -5.85 7.61 10.77
C ALA A 158 -5.13 6.31 10.37
N MET A 159 -5.12 5.96 9.08
CA MET A 159 -4.36 4.83 8.54
C MET A 159 -2.85 4.99 8.76
N ARG A 160 -2.32 6.19 8.52
CA ARG A 160 -0.89 6.50 8.77
C ARG A 160 -0.56 6.40 10.26
N ALA A 161 -1.36 7.02 11.12
CA ALA A 161 -1.16 6.95 12.57
C ALA A 161 -1.18 5.49 13.10
N ARG A 162 -2.06 4.63 12.55
CA ARG A 162 -2.07 3.19 12.88
C ARG A 162 -0.79 2.49 12.43
N ARG A 163 -0.28 2.80 11.23
CA ARG A 163 1.00 2.27 10.71
C ARG A 163 2.15 2.61 11.64
N ASP A 164 2.19 3.84 12.13
CA ASP A 164 3.25 4.31 13.03
C ASP A 164 3.14 3.66 14.41
N ARG A 165 1.93 3.53 14.97
CA ARG A 165 1.71 2.80 16.25
C ARG A 165 2.07 1.32 16.17
N ARG A 166 1.74 0.62 15.07
CA ARG A 166 2.14 -0.78 14.85
C ARG A 166 3.66 -0.97 14.73
N SER A 167 4.39 0.11 14.47
CA SER A 167 5.85 0.10 14.43
C SER A 167 6.48 0.13 15.82
N GLU A 168 5.70 0.43 16.87
CA GLU A 168 6.14 0.30 18.26
C GLU A 168 5.64 -1.04 18.84
N PRO A 169 6.56 -1.97 19.01
CA PRO A 169 6.72 -2.60 20.32
C PRO A 169 8.20 -2.54 20.73
N ARG A 170 8.54 -1.59 21.61
CA ARG A 170 9.87 -1.52 22.24
C ARG A 170 10.24 -2.79 23.04
N GLU A 171 9.27 -3.64 23.37
CA GLU A 171 9.45 -4.77 24.30
C GLU A 171 9.92 -6.08 23.64
N LEU A 172 9.88 -6.22 22.31
CA LEU A 172 10.26 -7.47 21.61
C LEU A 172 11.40 -7.30 20.60
N GLY A 173 11.94 -6.09 20.42
CA GLY A 173 12.98 -5.80 19.44
C GLY A 173 14.42 -5.94 19.92
N CYS A 174 15.35 -6.03 18.95
CA CYS A 174 16.77 -5.93 19.26
C CYS A 174 17.05 -4.54 19.85
N THR A 175 17.70 -4.53 21.01
CA THR A 175 18.23 -3.34 21.66
C THR A 175 19.30 -2.67 20.80
N GLU A 176 19.58 -1.39 21.05
CA GLU A 176 20.67 -0.69 20.35
C GLU A 176 22.02 -1.41 20.52
N ALA A 177 22.26 -2.01 21.70
CA ALA A 177 23.47 -2.79 21.98
C ALA A 177 23.54 -4.08 21.13
N GLU A 178 22.41 -4.74 20.90
CA GLU A 178 22.34 -5.91 20.01
C GLU A 178 22.56 -5.52 18.56
N TRP A 179 21.94 -4.43 18.10
CA TRP A 179 22.19 -3.89 16.76
C TRP A 179 23.66 -3.52 16.55
N ALA A 180 24.31 -2.91 17.54
CA ALA A 180 25.74 -2.61 17.48
C ALA A 180 26.59 -3.89 17.33
N ARG A 181 26.25 -4.97 18.04
CA ARG A 181 26.93 -6.27 17.91
C ARG A 181 26.70 -6.90 16.54
N ILE A 182 25.47 -6.86 16.02
CA ILE A 182 25.13 -7.36 14.69
C ILE A 182 25.93 -6.61 13.63
N HIS A 183 25.95 -5.28 13.67
CA HIS A 183 26.71 -4.47 12.72
C HIS A 183 28.22 -4.69 12.81
N ALA A 184 28.77 -4.87 14.01
CA ALA A 184 30.17 -5.21 14.20
C ALA A 184 30.50 -6.58 13.56
N ARG A 185 29.59 -7.55 13.68
CA ARG A 185 29.72 -8.86 13.05
C ARG A 185 29.62 -8.77 11.52
N MET A 186 28.65 -8.02 11.00
CA MET A 186 28.49 -7.75 9.57
C MET A 186 29.75 -7.09 8.96
N ALA A 187 30.41 -6.19 9.70
CA ALA A 187 31.63 -5.54 9.24
C ALA A 187 32.79 -6.52 8.98
N GLY A 188 32.78 -7.69 9.63
CA GLY A 188 33.75 -8.77 9.36
C GLY A 188 33.40 -9.65 8.16
N TYR A 189 32.20 -9.50 7.58
CA TYR A 189 31.72 -10.31 6.45
C TYR A 189 31.63 -9.56 5.13
N VAL A 190 31.81 -8.24 5.12
CA VAL A 190 31.62 -7.41 3.92
C VAL A 190 32.93 -6.80 3.45
N ASP A 191 33.16 -6.88 2.14
CA ASP A 191 34.31 -6.28 1.46
C ASP A 191 33.95 -5.92 0.00
N THR A 192 34.88 -5.30 -0.71
CA THR A 192 34.81 -5.07 -2.15
C THR A 192 36.05 -5.68 -2.83
N SER A 193 35.95 -6.93 -3.27
CA SER A 193 37.10 -7.67 -3.83
C SER A 193 37.68 -7.05 -5.11
N ASN A 194 36.88 -6.28 -5.85
CA ASN A 194 37.30 -5.55 -7.05
C ASN A 194 37.30 -4.01 -6.88
N GLY A 195 37.18 -3.53 -5.64
CA GLY A 195 37.20 -2.11 -5.29
C GLY A 195 35.92 -1.32 -5.57
N TRP A 196 34.86 -1.94 -6.09
CA TRP A 196 33.61 -1.21 -6.40
C TRP A 196 32.33 -2.03 -6.19
N PHE A 197 32.37 -3.35 -6.39
CA PHE A 197 31.23 -4.24 -6.23
C PHE A 197 31.25 -4.91 -4.86
N ILE A 198 30.07 -5.02 -4.27
CA ILE A 198 29.89 -5.59 -2.94
C ILE A 198 30.06 -7.11 -2.95
N GLN A 199 30.79 -7.62 -1.96
CA GLN A 199 30.83 -9.03 -1.62
C GLN A 199 30.59 -9.17 -0.13
N TYR A 200 29.65 -10.02 0.26
CA TYR A 200 29.51 -10.40 1.66
C TYR A 200 29.06 -11.84 1.83
N ASP A 201 29.34 -12.36 3.01
CA ASP A 201 28.71 -13.56 3.55
C ASP A 201 27.72 -13.19 4.67
N ASN A 202 26.96 -14.16 5.16
CA ASN A 202 26.13 -14.00 6.34
C ASN A 202 26.14 -15.28 7.19
N ASP A 203 25.49 -15.19 8.35
CA ASP A 203 25.23 -16.36 9.16
C ASP A 203 23.77 -16.36 9.61
N TRP A 204 23.41 -17.47 10.26
CA TRP A 204 22.06 -17.68 10.75
C TRP A 204 21.59 -16.60 11.73
N HIS A 205 22.48 -16.04 12.55
CA HIS A 205 22.10 -15.02 13.53
C HIS A 205 21.69 -13.72 12.82
N ILE A 206 22.49 -13.25 11.85
CA ILE A 206 22.17 -12.09 11.00
C ILE A 206 20.86 -12.36 10.24
N VAL A 207 20.75 -13.51 9.57
CA VAL A 207 19.57 -13.89 8.79
C VAL A 207 18.30 -13.92 9.63
N SER A 208 18.35 -14.56 10.81
CA SER A 208 17.19 -14.65 11.71
C SER A 208 16.75 -13.28 12.24
N THR A 209 17.72 -12.39 12.51
CA THR A 209 17.44 -11.06 13.05
C THR A 209 16.77 -10.18 12.00
N TYR A 210 17.31 -10.14 10.78
CA TYR A 210 16.70 -9.36 9.71
C TYR A 210 15.37 -9.95 9.21
N ARG A 211 15.14 -11.26 9.35
CA ARG A 211 13.82 -11.87 9.09
C ARG A 211 12.77 -11.39 10.11
N GLU A 212 13.15 -11.28 11.38
CA GLU A 212 12.27 -10.72 12.39
C GLU A 212 11.97 -9.24 12.13
N GLU A 213 12.99 -8.47 11.75
CA GLU A 213 12.81 -7.07 11.36
C GLU A 213 11.92 -6.93 10.12
N ALA A 214 12.09 -7.80 9.13
CA ALA A 214 11.26 -7.84 7.93
C ALA A 214 9.79 -8.12 8.27
N ARG A 215 9.51 -9.05 9.18
CA ARG A 215 8.14 -9.29 9.66
C ARG A 215 7.55 -8.00 10.21
N ARG A 216 8.23 -7.31 11.12
CA ARG A 216 7.74 -6.06 11.72
C ARG A 216 7.52 -4.96 10.70
N TYR A 217 8.49 -4.78 9.81
CA TYR A 217 8.38 -3.84 8.70
C TYR A 217 7.14 -4.14 7.85
N GLY A 218 6.90 -5.43 7.57
CA GLY A 218 5.78 -5.93 6.79
C GLY A 218 4.39 -5.65 7.37
N HIS A 219 4.22 -5.66 8.70
CA HIS A 219 2.92 -5.43 9.36
C HIS A 219 2.30 -4.05 9.09
N ARG A 220 3.10 -3.15 8.50
CA ARG A 220 2.71 -1.80 8.07
C ARG A 220 1.86 -1.79 6.79
N PHE A 221 1.90 -2.87 6.01
CA PHE A 221 1.20 -2.97 4.73
C PHE A 221 -0.11 -3.71 4.89
N LEU A 222 -1.17 -3.21 4.26
CA LEU A 222 -2.50 -3.79 4.37
C LEU A 222 -2.55 -5.18 3.75
N GLU A 223 -1.75 -5.41 2.70
CA GLU A 223 -1.65 -6.68 1.98
C GLU A 223 -1.20 -7.83 2.89
N ALA A 224 -0.44 -7.53 3.95
CA ALA A 224 -0.02 -8.51 4.96
C ALA A 224 -1.21 -9.08 5.78
N GLU A 225 -2.33 -8.36 5.82
CA GLU A 225 -3.58 -8.80 6.46
C GLU A 225 -4.70 -9.06 5.44
N ALA A 226 -4.38 -9.25 4.15
CA ALA A 226 -5.39 -9.44 3.12
C ALA A 226 -6.28 -10.68 3.32
N LEU A 227 -5.74 -11.75 3.92
CA LEU A 227 -6.43 -13.01 4.18
C LEU A 227 -5.99 -13.57 5.54
N PRO A 228 -6.76 -14.51 6.14
CA PRO A 228 -6.30 -15.26 7.31
C PRO A 228 -5.04 -16.07 7.01
N ASP A 229 -4.11 -16.17 7.96
CA ASP A 229 -2.81 -16.81 7.75
C ASP A 229 -2.91 -18.31 7.44
N ASP A 230 -3.91 -18.99 8.00
CA ASP A 230 -4.18 -20.41 7.79
C ASP A 230 -5.01 -20.70 6.52
N ALA A 231 -5.39 -19.68 5.75
CA ALA A 231 -6.16 -19.87 4.53
C ALA A 231 -5.29 -20.54 3.45
N MET A 232 -5.76 -21.68 2.92
CA MET A 232 -5.08 -22.39 1.84
C MET A 232 -5.26 -21.65 0.51
N ILE A 233 -4.15 -21.37 -0.18
CA ILE A 233 -4.09 -20.76 -1.51
C ILE A 233 -3.09 -21.56 -2.37
N GLY A 234 -3.60 -22.32 -3.33
CA GLY A 234 -2.81 -23.30 -4.06
C GLY A 234 -2.37 -24.45 -3.18
N ASP A 235 -1.05 -24.63 -3.08
CA ASP A 235 -0.43 -25.76 -2.37
C ASP A 235 0.09 -25.41 -0.96
N ARG A 236 -0.21 -24.21 -0.47
CA ARG A 236 0.25 -23.73 0.84
C ARG A 236 -0.68 -22.68 1.42
N THR A 237 -0.46 -22.32 2.67
CA THR A 237 -1.23 -21.30 3.39
C THR A 237 -0.80 -19.88 2.98
N PHE A 238 -1.69 -18.91 3.19
CA PHE A 238 -1.37 -17.49 3.01
C PHE A 238 -0.22 -17.04 3.93
N GLY A 239 -0.14 -17.60 5.15
CA GLY A 239 0.97 -17.38 6.09
C GLY A 239 2.32 -17.83 5.52
N GLU A 240 2.38 -18.97 4.85
CA GLU A 240 3.60 -19.46 4.17
C GLU A 240 4.00 -18.58 2.98
N TRP A 241 3.02 -18.08 2.22
CA TRP A 241 3.25 -17.09 1.16
C TRP A 241 3.85 -15.79 1.73
N LYS A 242 3.27 -15.25 2.80
CA LYS A 242 3.80 -14.05 3.48
C LYS A 242 5.20 -14.28 4.05
N HIS A 243 5.42 -15.43 4.68
CA HIS A 243 6.71 -15.80 5.22
C HIS A 243 7.80 -15.77 4.12
N THR A 244 7.47 -16.19 2.90
CA THR A 244 8.38 -16.12 1.75
C THR A 244 8.74 -14.67 1.39
N CYS A 245 7.79 -13.73 1.44
CA CYS A 245 8.06 -12.30 1.29
C CYS A 245 8.94 -11.76 2.43
N ASP A 246 8.68 -12.16 3.68
CA ASP A 246 9.49 -11.74 4.85
C ASP A 246 10.95 -12.20 4.73
N GLN A 247 11.16 -13.40 4.16
CA GLN A 247 12.49 -13.94 3.88
C GLN A 247 13.24 -13.10 2.84
N ALA A 248 12.59 -12.74 1.73
CA ALA A 248 13.20 -11.87 0.72
C ALA A 248 13.45 -10.46 1.26
N LEU A 249 12.49 -9.89 1.98
CA LEU A 249 12.64 -8.58 2.61
C LEU A 249 13.77 -8.57 3.64
N GLY A 250 13.92 -9.64 4.45
CA GLY A 250 15.02 -9.76 5.40
C GLY A 250 16.39 -9.70 4.70
N ARG A 251 16.53 -10.33 3.53
CA ARG A 251 17.75 -10.22 2.71
C ARG A 251 17.97 -8.81 2.19
N VAL A 252 16.92 -8.12 1.75
CA VAL A 252 16.98 -6.71 1.31
C VAL A 252 17.45 -5.80 2.45
N LEU A 253 16.87 -5.93 3.65
CA LEU A 253 17.23 -5.12 4.81
C LEU A 253 18.66 -5.41 5.29
N ALA A 254 19.10 -6.68 5.25
CA ALA A 254 20.47 -7.07 5.55
C ALA A 254 21.45 -6.50 4.51
N HIS A 255 21.15 -6.67 3.23
CA HIS A 255 21.94 -6.17 2.11
C HIS A 255 22.16 -4.65 2.20
N MET A 256 21.08 -3.90 2.47
CA MET A 256 21.15 -2.46 2.69
C MET A 256 22.16 -2.11 3.80
N ASN A 257 22.13 -2.82 4.93
CA ASN A 257 23.08 -2.54 6.02
C ASN A 257 24.52 -2.98 5.68
N PHE A 258 24.73 -4.04 4.92
CA PHE A 258 26.06 -4.37 4.38
C PHE A 258 26.59 -3.26 3.46
N ALA A 259 25.78 -2.78 2.52
CA ALA A 259 26.14 -1.67 1.63
C ALA A 259 26.45 -0.38 2.42
N ARG A 260 25.70 -0.10 3.49
CA ARG A 260 25.94 1.05 4.38
C ARG A 260 27.30 0.97 5.06
N LEU A 261 27.76 -0.22 5.45
CA LEU A 261 29.08 -0.39 6.08
C LEU A 261 30.22 -0.05 5.11
N LEU A 262 30.06 -0.38 3.83
CA LEU A 262 31.02 -0.03 2.77
C LEU A 262 31.09 1.47 2.48
N LYS A 263 30.00 2.23 2.68
CA LYS A 263 29.96 3.69 2.50
C LYS A 263 31.05 4.44 3.29
N LYS A 264 31.60 3.84 4.36
CA LYS A 264 32.72 4.42 5.11
C LYS A 264 33.95 4.66 4.23
N ASN A 265 34.08 3.95 3.11
CA ASN A 265 35.08 4.22 2.09
C ASN A 265 34.51 5.23 1.07
N PRO A 266 35.04 6.46 0.98
CA PRO A 266 34.51 7.50 0.10
C PRO A 266 34.69 7.21 -1.40
N THR A 267 35.48 6.20 -1.76
CA THR A 267 35.69 5.77 -3.16
C THR A 267 34.58 4.85 -3.67
N ILE A 268 33.78 4.27 -2.77
CA ILE A 268 32.69 3.36 -3.13
C ILE A 268 31.44 4.16 -3.49
N ASN A 269 30.95 4.00 -4.72
CA ASN A 269 29.67 4.54 -5.13
C ASN A 269 28.54 3.64 -4.62
N LEU A 270 27.64 4.20 -3.80
CA LEU A 270 26.51 3.45 -3.22
C LEU A 270 25.63 2.74 -4.25
N SER A 271 25.38 3.41 -5.37
CA SER A 271 24.60 2.86 -6.47
C SER A 271 25.18 1.55 -7.03
N ASP A 272 26.49 1.34 -6.93
CA ASP A 272 27.16 0.15 -7.44
C ASP A 272 27.12 -1.03 -6.47
N VAL A 273 26.86 -0.77 -5.20
CA VAL A 273 26.80 -1.77 -4.12
C VAL A 273 25.38 -2.06 -3.64
N LEU A 274 24.39 -1.24 -4.00
CA LEU A 274 22.99 -1.43 -3.62
C LEU A 274 22.25 -2.40 -4.54
N THR A 275 22.53 -2.34 -5.84
CA THR A 275 21.92 -3.26 -6.82
C THR A 275 22.88 -4.40 -7.07
N ILE A 276 22.40 -5.62 -6.90
CA ILE A 276 23.11 -6.85 -7.25
C ILE A 276 22.30 -7.65 -8.27
N PHE A 277 22.96 -8.61 -8.90
CA PHE A 277 22.34 -9.53 -9.85
C PHE A 277 22.65 -10.97 -9.46
N ALA A 278 21.84 -11.90 -9.95
CA ALA A 278 22.05 -13.33 -9.75
C ALA A 278 21.56 -14.12 -10.97
N ARG A 279 22.05 -15.36 -11.11
CA ARG A 279 21.45 -16.30 -12.06
C ARG A 279 20.13 -16.80 -11.50
N LYS A 280 19.15 -17.04 -12.37
CA LYS A 280 17.84 -17.59 -11.97
C LYS A 280 17.98 -18.93 -11.21
N ASN A 281 18.96 -19.75 -11.58
CA ASN A 281 19.25 -21.01 -10.89
C ASN A 281 19.82 -20.81 -9.48
N ASP A 282 20.64 -19.79 -9.26
CA ASP A 282 21.20 -19.50 -7.93
C ASP A 282 20.07 -19.03 -7.00
N ILE A 283 19.15 -18.20 -7.51
CA ILE A 283 17.95 -17.79 -6.77
C ILE A 283 17.07 -18.98 -6.40
N ARG A 284 16.92 -19.98 -7.28
CA ARG A 284 16.21 -21.23 -6.95
C ARG A 284 16.85 -21.93 -5.75
N GLN A 285 18.16 -22.13 -5.76
CA GLN A 285 18.87 -22.77 -4.65
C GLN A 285 18.73 -21.97 -3.34
N VAL A 286 18.78 -20.64 -3.44
CA VAL A 286 18.59 -19.73 -2.31
C VAL A 286 17.18 -19.83 -1.71
N TRP A 287 16.15 -20.15 -2.51
CA TRP A 287 14.80 -20.43 -2.00
C TRP A 287 14.69 -21.79 -1.32
N GLU A 288 15.31 -22.82 -1.91
CA GLU A 288 15.34 -24.17 -1.32
C GLU A 288 16.08 -24.16 0.03
N GLN A 289 17.22 -23.47 0.11
CA GLN A 289 17.96 -23.26 1.36
C GLN A 289 17.17 -22.47 2.42
N ALA A 290 16.24 -21.60 1.99
CA ALA A 290 15.34 -20.89 2.89
C ALA A 290 14.19 -21.76 3.41
N GLY A 291 14.10 -23.01 2.98
CA GLY A 291 13.07 -23.96 3.37
C GLY A 291 11.84 -23.98 2.46
N VAL A 292 11.87 -23.31 1.31
CA VAL A 292 10.79 -23.43 0.31
C VAL A 292 10.94 -24.78 -0.42
N PRO A 293 9.94 -25.67 -0.40
CA PRO A 293 10.00 -26.94 -1.14
C PRO A 293 10.31 -26.73 -2.63
N ALA A 294 11.10 -27.61 -3.24
CA ALA A 294 11.51 -27.47 -4.64
C ALA A 294 10.32 -27.34 -5.63
N ALA A 295 9.22 -28.06 -5.37
CA ALA A 295 7.99 -27.97 -6.16
C ALA A 295 7.30 -26.59 -6.07
N GLN A 296 7.55 -25.88 -4.97
CA GLN A 296 6.94 -24.60 -4.62
C GLN A 296 7.71 -23.40 -5.18
N VAL A 297 9.01 -23.56 -5.48
CA VAL A 297 9.90 -22.48 -5.92
C VAL A 297 9.47 -21.84 -7.25
N PRO A 298 9.04 -22.57 -8.30
CA PRO A 298 8.63 -21.94 -9.56
C PRO A 298 7.50 -20.93 -9.39
N ALA A 299 6.49 -21.27 -8.58
CA ALA A 299 5.38 -20.36 -8.29
C ALA A 299 5.84 -19.15 -7.46
N THR A 300 6.72 -19.37 -6.47
CA THR A 300 7.36 -18.30 -5.70
C THR A 300 8.15 -17.34 -6.58
N MET A 301 9.01 -17.83 -7.46
CA MET A 301 9.75 -16.99 -8.39
C MET A 301 8.81 -16.22 -9.31
N LYS A 302 7.78 -16.87 -9.87
CA LYS A 302 6.80 -16.20 -10.73
C LYS A 302 6.04 -15.09 -9.99
N ALA A 303 5.69 -15.28 -8.71
CA ALA A 303 5.00 -14.27 -7.91
C ALA A 303 5.88 -13.05 -7.56
N LEU A 304 7.19 -13.25 -7.48
CA LEU A 304 8.15 -12.26 -6.98
C LEU A 304 9.11 -11.74 -8.08
N THR A 305 8.82 -11.97 -9.36
CA THR A 305 9.67 -11.51 -10.47
C THR A 305 8.86 -10.70 -11.49
N LEU A 306 9.36 -9.52 -11.84
CA LEU A 306 8.85 -8.71 -12.94
C LEU A 306 9.55 -9.15 -14.22
N GLY A 307 8.79 -9.78 -15.10
CA GLY A 307 9.19 -10.11 -16.47
C GLY A 307 8.26 -9.44 -17.48
N VAL A 308 8.49 -9.74 -18.77
CA VAL A 308 7.70 -9.17 -19.87
C VAL A 308 6.21 -9.49 -19.76
N ASP A 309 5.86 -10.69 -19.30
CA ASP A 309 4.49 -11.20 -19.21
C ASP A 309 3.62 -10.46 -18.17
N GLY A 310 4.23 -9.68 -17.27
CA GLY A 310 3.54 -8.93 -16.22
C GLY A 310 3.45 -7.42 -16.49
N LEU A 311 4.02 -6.92 -17.59
CA LEU A 311 4.22 -5.49 -17.82
C LEU A 311 2.92 -4.70 -18.04
N ASP A 312 1.92 -5.29 -18.69
CA ASP A 312 0.66 -4.59 -18.97
C ASP A 312 -0.18 -4.38 -17.72
N ASP A 313 -0.27 -5.41 -16.88
CA ASP A 313 -0.94 -5.35 -15.58
C ASP A 313 -0.25 -4.34 -14.63
N TRP A 314 1.06 -4.14 -14.80
CA TRP A 314 1.88 -3.25 -13.98
C TRP A 314 1.83 -1.80 -14.46
N ASP A 315 1.90 -1.54 -15.77
CA ASP A 315 1.81 -0.19 -16.36
C ASP A 315 0.39 0.39 -16.30
N GLY A 316 -0.63 -0.47 -16.39
CA GLY A 316 -2.04 -0.05 -16.34
C GLY A 316 -2.57 0.32 -14.95
N ALA A 317 -1.84 -0.02 -13.88
CA ALA A 317 -2.36 0.06 -12.52
C ALA A 317 -1.98 1.35 -11.76
N PHE A 318 -1.19 2.26 -12.36
CA PHE A 318 -0.57 3.45 -11.74
C PHE A 318 0.23 3.12 -10.46
N GLU A 319 1.43 3.69 -10.31
CA GLU A 319 2.14 3.74 -8.99
C GLU A 319 2.32 2.37 -8.32
N THR A 320 2.40 1.30 -9.11
CA THR A 320 2.39 -0.05 -8.58
C THR A 320 3.78 -0.44 -8.07
N PRO A 321 3.93 -0.92 -6.82
CA PRO A 321 5.22 -1.39 -6.33
C PRO A 321 5.78 -2.53 -7.19
N THR A 322 7.08 -2.51 -7.47
CA THR A 322 7.75 -3.62 -8.16
C THR A 322 7.85 -4.85 -7.26
N PRO A 323 7.90 -6.05 -7.85
CA PRO A 323 8.31 -7.25 -7.13
C PRO A 323 9.83 -7.25 -6.80
N PHE A 324 10.27 -8.28 -6.07
CA PHE A 324 11.65 -8.42 -5.55
C PHE A 324 12.71 -8.67 -6.61
N HIS A 325 12.33 -9.09 -7.82
CA HIS A 325 13.27 -9.38 -8.89
C HIS A 325 12.82 -8.71 -10.18
N VAL A 326 13.78 -8.30 -11.00
CA VAL A 326 13.54 -7.77 -12.35
C VAL A 326 14.34 -8.60 -13.34
N GLU A 327 13.70 -9.14 -14.37
CA GLU A 327 14.40 -9.92 -15.39
C GLU A 327 15.39 -9.06 -16.19
N VAL A 328 16.59 -9.58 -16.41
CA VAL A 328 17.63 -8.89 -17.18
C VAL A 328 18.33 -9.87 -18.14
N GLY A 329 17.55 -10.36 -19.11
CA GLY A 329 17.98 -11.42 -20.02
C GLY A 329 17.40 -12.79 -19.67
N ARG A 330 17.78 -13.79 -20.45
CA ARG A 330 17.26 -15.15 -20.31
C ARG A 330 17.58 -15.76 -18.94
N ASP A 331 18.84 -15.63 -18.50
CA ASP A 331 19.42 -16.44 -17.42
C ASP A 331 19.60 -15.65 -16.10
N PHE A 332 19.41 -14.33 -16.13
CA PHE A 332 19.74 -13.42 -15.02
C PHE A 332 18.54 -12.61 -14.53
N VAL A 333 18.62 -12.22 -13.25
CA VAL A 333 17.71 -11.25 -12.62
C VAL A 333 18.51 -10.22 -11.85
N LEU A 334 18.03 -8.98 -11.84
CA LEU A 334 18.42 -7.97 -10.85
C LEU A 334 17.65 -8.24 -9.55
N LEU A 335 18.28 -7.95 -8.43
CA LEU A 335 17.71 -8.05 -7.08
C LEU A 335 17.49 -6.64 -6.51
N PRO A 336 16.51 -5.86 -7.03
CA PRO A 336 16.24 -4.53 -6.54
C PRO A 336 15.80 -4.52 -5.08
N LEU A 337 16.12 -3.42 -4.41
CA LEU A 337 15.65 -3.08 -3.07
C LEU A 337 14.35 -2.27 -3.13
N PHE A 338 14.18 -1.43 -4.14
CA PHE A 338 13.10 -0.42 -4.17
C PHE A 338 11.68 -1.00 -4.10
N GLY A 339 11.43 -2.15 -4.74
CA GLY A 339 10.12 -2.81 -4.70
C GLY A 339 9.76 -3.29 -3.30
N ALA A 340 10.69 -4.00 -2.66
CA ALA A 340 10.56 -4.51 -1.31
C ALA A 340 10.40 -3.41 -0.25
N LEU A 341 11.11 -2.29 -0.44
CA LEU A 341 11.04 -1.12 0.45
C LEU A 341 9.78 -0.26 0.19
N THR A 342 9.12 -0.41 -0.96
CA THR A 342 7.86 0.30 -1.25
C THR A 342 6.67 -0.50 -0.73
N ASN A 343 6.53 -1.78 -1.11
CA ASN A 343 5.56 -2.71 -0.53
C ASN A 343 5.95 -4.17 -0.85
N PRO A 344 6.39 -4.96 0.14
CA PRO A 344 6.90 -6.31 -0.06
C PRO A 344 5.82 -7.35 -0.41
N TYR A 345 4.53 -7.06 -0.23
CA TYR A 345 3.46 -8.05 -0.46
C TYR A 345 2.60 -7.76 -1.67
N PHE A 346 2.73 -6.59 -2.28
CA PHE A 346 1.80 -6.16 -3.32
C PHE A 346 1.81 -7.09 -4.56
N ALA A 347 3.00 -7.42 -5.06
CA ALA A 347 3.14 -8.33 -6.20
C ALA A 347 2.62 -9.73 -5.89
N LEU A 348 2.93 -10.26 -4.71
CA LEU A 348 2.40 -11.54 -4.22
C LEU A 348 0.87 -11.51 -4.18
N PHE A 349 0.28 -10.49 -3.54
CA PHE A 349 -1.16 -10.33 -3.44
C PHE A 349 -1.85 -10.37 -4.81
N ARG A 350 -1.32 -9.65 -5.80
CA ARG A 350 -1.86 -9.66 -7.16
C ARG A 350 -1.72 -11.02 -7.83
N HIS A 351 -0.55 -11.64 -7.71
CA HIS A 351 -0.31 -12.97 -8.24
C HIS A 351 -1.30 -13.99 -7.68
N LEU A 352 -1.52 -14.01 -6.36
CA LEU A 352 -2.45 -14.94 -5.72
C LEU A 352 -3.88 -14.72 -6.22
N ARG A 353 -4.33 -13.47 -6.31
CA ARG A 353 -5.68 -13.13 -6.80
C ARG A 353 -5.91 -13.52 -8.25
N GLN A 354 -4.87 -13.45 -9.08
CA GLN A 354 -4.94 -13.75 -10.52
C GLN A 354 -4.86 -15.26 -10.81
N PHE A 355 -3.91 -15.96 -10.18
CA PHE A 355 -3.63 -17.36 -10.51
C PHE A 355 -4.33 -18.37 -9.60
N TYR A 356 -4.83 -17.97 -8.44
CA TYR A 356 -5.50 -18.84 -7.46
C TYR A 356 -6.89 -18.33 -7.08
N ARG A 357 -7.66 -17.86 -8.07
CA ARG A 357 -8.93 -17.15 -7.85
C ARG A 357 -9.94 -17.92 -6.99
N ALA A 358 -10.11 -19.21 -7.25
CA ALA A 358 -11.09 -20.01 -6.52
C ALA A 358 -10.73 -20.15 -5.03
N ASP A 359 -9.44 -20.25 -4.71
CA ASP A 359 -8.96 -20.37 -3.33
C ASP A 359 -9.01 -19.00 -2.64
N TRP A 360 -8.66 -17.95 -3.37
CA TRP A 360 -8.82 -16.57 -2.94
C TRP A 360 -10.24 -16.28 -2.49
N ASP A 361 -11.24 -16.61 -3.32
CA ASP A 361 -12.65 -16.34 -3.01
C ASP A 361 -13.10 -17.12 -1.76
N ARG A 362 -12.69 -18.40 -1.59
CA ARG A 362 -12.98 -19.15 -0.36
C ARG A 362 -12.31 -18.56 0.89
N ALA A 363 -11.11 -18.03 0.75
CA ALA A 363 -10.39 -17.38 1.85
C ALA A 363 -11.04 -16.04 2.24
N VAL A 364 -11.61 -15.31 1.26
CA VAL A 364 -12.37 -14.07 1.48
C VAL A 364 -13.59 -14.32 2.35
N ASP A 365 -14.29 -15.46 2.20
CA ASP A 365 -15.48 -15.79 3.00
C ASP A 365 -15.20 -15.86 4.51
N ARG A 366 -13.94 -16.08 4.90
CA ARG A 366 -13.51 -16.16 6.31
C ARG A 366 -13.15 -14.81 6.93
N ARG A 367 -13.10 -13.74 6.12
CA ARG A 367 -12.69 -12.40 6.59
C ARG A 367 -13.64 -11.84 7.65
N GLU A 368 -14.94 -12.10 7.53
CA GLU A 368 -15.92 -11.58 8.48
C GLU A 368 -15.64 -12.05 9.92
N ASP A 369 -15.36 -13.34 10.10
CA ASP A 369 -15.07 -13.92 11.42
C ASP A 369 -13.79 -13.34 12.02
N VAL A 370 -12.75 -13.16 11.20
CA VAL A 370 -11.51 -12.50 11.64
C VAL A 370 -11.78 -11.06 12.05
N PHE A 371 -12.59 -10.32 11.28
CA PHE A 371 -12.88 -8.92 11.60
C PHE A 371 -13.75 -8.80 12.86
N ARG A 372 -14.70 -9.73 13.06
CA ARG A 372 -15.49 -9.81 14.30
C ARG A 372 -14.59 -10.09 15.50
N ALA A 373 -13.62 -11.00 15.37
CA ALA A 373 -12.65 -11.27 16.43
C ALA A 373 -11.78 -10.04 16.75
N ASP A 374 -11.37 -9.28 15.73
CA ASP A 374 -10.65 -8.01 15.92
C ASP A 374 -11.51 -6.96 16.64
N LEU A 375 -12.80 -6.88 16.30
CA LEU A 375 -13.75 -6.01 16.99
C LEU A 375 -13.90 -6.40 18.46
N ALA A 376 -14.00 -7.70 18.76
CA ALA A 376 -14.05 -8.22 20.13
C ALA A 376 -12.77 -7.93 20.93
N ARG A 377 -11.60 -7.88 20.27
CA ARG A 377 -10.34 -7.49 20.93
C ARG A 377 -10.28 -6.00 21.26
N LEU A 378 -10.86 -5.14 20.41
CA LEU A 378 -10.93 -3.70 20.66
C LEU A 378 -11.97 -3.38 21.76
N PHE A 379 -13.11 -4.06 21.73
CA PHE A 379 -14.18 -3.96 22.71
C PHE A 379 -14.15 -5.20 23.63
N ALA A 380 -13.12 -5.25 24.49
CA ALA A 380 -12.85 -6.40 25.33
C ALA A 380 -13.71 -6.46 26.61
N GLU A 381 -13.84 -7.67 27.14
CA GLU A 381 -14.43 -7.93 28.45
C GLU A 381 -13.59 -7.31 29.60
N PRO A 382 -14.20 -7.02 30.78
CA PRO A 382 -15.59 -7.29 31.15
C PRO A 382 -16.59 -6.22 30.67
N ARG A 383 -16.12 -5.04 30.29
CA ARG A 383 -16.99 -3.90 29.96
C ARG A 383 -17.88 -4.17 28.76
N TYR A 384 -17.31 -4.74 27.70
CA TYR A 384 -18.04 -4.97 26.46
C TYR A 384 -18.34 -6.45 26.24
N LEU A 385 -19.43 -6.73 25.53
CA LEU A 385 -19.68 -8.02 24.89
C LEU A 385 -19.67 -7.85 23.38
N VAL A 386 -18.91 -8.69 22.70
CA VAL A 386 -19.01 -8.91 21.26
C VAL A 386 -19.21 -10.40 21.01
N PRO A 387 -20.43 -10.86 20.67
CA PRO A 387 -20.66 -12.27 20.40
C PRO A 387 -19.78 -12.78 19.25
N SER A 388 -19.39 -14.05 19.29
CA SER A 388 -18.50 -14.65 18.28
C SER A 388 -19.17 -14.94 16.93
N ARG A 389 -20.48 -14.75 16.82
CA ARG A 389 -21.29 -15.02 15.62
C ARG A 389 -22.17 -13.83 15.24
N GLY A 390 -22.52 -13.76 13.96
CA GLY A 390 -23.56 -12.87 13.46
C GLY A 390 -24.98 -13.36 13.79
N PHE A 391 -25.97 -12.52 13.49
CA PHE A 391 -27.38 -12.76 13.81
C PHE A 391 -28.26 -12.60 12.58
N ARG A 392 -29.19 -13.53 12.35
CA ARG A 392 -30.17 -13.44 11.26
C ARG A 392 -31.42 -12.73 11.74
N LEU A 393 -31.81 -11.68 11.01
CA LEU A 393 -33.07 -10.97 11.23
C LEU A 393 -34.17 -11.61 10.38
N SER A 394 -35.30 -11.90 11.01
CA SER A 394 -36.46 -12.46 10.33
C SER A 394 -37.62 -11.47 10.34
N ARG A 395 -38.40 -11.47 9.26
CA ARG A 395 -39.70 -10.78 9.20
C ARG A 395 -40.71 -11.47 10.12
N LYS A 396 -41.84 -10.82 10.38
CA LYS A 396 -42.95 -11.39 11.17
C LYS A 396 -43.45 -12.74 10.63
N ASN A 397 -43.33 -12.97 9.33
CA ASN A 397 -43.71 -14.23 8.67
C ASN A 397 -42.60 -15.31 8.71
N GLY A 398 -41.50 -15.09 9.44
CA GLY A 398 -40.39 -16.04 9.56
C GLY A 398 -39.39 -16.05 8.39
N SER A 399 -39.65 -15.31 7.31
CA SER A 399 -38.69 -15.20 6.20
C SER A 399 -37.46 -14.37 6.59
N LEU A 400 -36.28 -14.74 6.07
CA LEU A 400 -35.05 -13.99 6.27
C LEU A 400 -35.17 -12.57 5.69
N LEU A 401 -34.91 -11.56 6.51
CA LEU A 401 -34.86 -10.16 6.12
C LEU A 401 -33.44 -9.76 5.70
N THR A 402 -32.49 -9.95 6.61
CA THR A 402 -31.06 -9.65 6.46
C THR A 402 -30.30 -10.27 7.65
N ASP A 403 -28.99 -10.18 7.66
CA ASP A 403 -28.10 -10.50 8.77
C ASP A 403 -27.51 -9.24 9.44
N ILE A 404 -26.98 -9.42 10.65
CA ILE A 404 -26.13 -8.49 11.38
C ILE A 404 -24.80 -9.21 11.60
N ASP A 405 -23.71 -8.69 11.03
CA ASP A 405 -22.41 -9.34 11.08
C ASP A 405 -21.83 -9.35 12.49
N ALA A 406 -22.03 -8.27 13.27
CA ALA A 406 -21.56 -8.18 14.65
C ALA A 406 -22.44 -7.26 15.51
N ILE A 407 -22.36 -7.46 16.83
CA ILE A 407 -23.02 -6.61 17.83
C ILE A 407 -21.98 -6.25 18.88
N VAL A 408 -21.97 -4.98 19.30
CA VAL A 408 -21.20 -4.52 20.46
C VAL A 408 -22.17 -4.06 21.53
N VAL A 409 -22.07 -4.62 22.73
CA VAL A 409 -22.83 -4.21 23.91
C VAL A 409 -21.86 -3.61 24.91
N ASP A 410 -22.07 -2.35 25.31
CA ASP A 410 -21.38 -1.78 26.48
C ASP A 410 -22.23 -2.09 27.72
N ARG A 411 -21.77 -3.05 28.54
CA ARG A 411 -22.49 -3.51 29.75
C ARG A 411 -22.55 -2.45 30.85
N GLN A 412 -21.69 -1.43 30.79
CA GLN A 412 -21.62 -0.39 31.81
C GLN A 412 -22.68 0.70 31.58
N CYS A 413 -22.91 1.13 30.34
CA CYS A 413 -23.91 2.15 30.01
C CYS A 413 -25.18 1.57 29.36
N GLY A 414 -25.16 0.31 28.93
CA GLY A 414 -26.26 -0.37 28.27
C GLY A 414 -26.45 0.03 26.80
N SER A 415 -25.46 0.69 26.18
CA SER A 415 -25.51 1.06 24.76
C SER A 415 -25.20 -0.14 23.87
N VAL A 416 -25.91 -0.24 22.75
CA VAL A 416 -25.77 -1.34 21.79
C VAL A 416 -25.52 -0.77 20.40
N ALA A 417 -24.55 -1.33 19.69
CA ALA A 417 -24.31 -1.06 18.28
C ALA A 417 -24.52 -2.34 17.47
N LEU A 418 -25.35 -2.24 16.42
CA LEU A 418 -25.49 -3.27 15.39
C LEU A 418 -24.55 -2.92 14.23
N VAL A 419 -23.70 -3.86 13.84
CA VAL A 419 -22.58 -3.58 12.95
C VAL A 419 -22.65 -4.44 11.71
N GLN A 420 -22.60 -3.79 10.54
CA GLN A 420 -22.23 -4.44 9.28
C GLN A 420 -20.72 -4.28 9.07
N LEU A 421 -20.02 -5.40 8.96
CA LEU A 421 -18.60 -5.47 8.66
C LEU A 421 -18.39 -5.52 7.14
N LYS A 422 -17.45 -4.72 6.63
CA LYS A 422 -17.10 -4.72 5.20
C LYS A 422 -15.59 -4.85 5.01
N TRP A 423 -15.15 -6.04 4.61
CA TRP A 423 -13.74 -6.31 4.28
C TRP A 423 -13.53 -6.45 2.78
N HIS A 424 -13.46 -5.30 2.11
CA HIS A 424 -13.18 -5.26 0.68
C HIS A 424 -11.69 -5.49 0.39
N ASP A 425 -11.37 -6.01 -0.79
CA ASP A 425 -9.98 -6.14 -1.23
C ASP A 425 -9.28 -4.78 -1.30
N ILE A 426 -7.98 -4.81 -1.02
CA ILE A 426 -7.09 -3.67 -1.19
C ILE A 426 -7.02 -3.36 -2.69
N PHE A 427 -7.23 -2.09 -3.03
CA PHE A 427 -7.31 -1.61 -4.41
C PHE A 427 -6.04 -0.87 -4.86
N GLY A 428 -5.01 -0.81 -4.01
CA GLY A 428 -3.77 -0.08 -4.26
C GLY A 428 -4.05 1.34 -4.75
N PHE A 429 -3.48 1.68 -5.91
CA PHE A 429 -3.67 2.98 -6.56
C PHE A 429 -4.60 2.94 -7.78
N SER A 430 -5.29 1.81 -8.03
CA SER A 430 -6.22 1.68 -9.15
C SER A 430 -7.52 2.45 -8.89
N LEU A 431 -7.78 3.44 -9.73
CA LEU A 431 -9.01 4.25 -9.64
C LEU A 431 -10.27 3.44 -9.97
N ALA A 432 -10.17 2.49 -10.91
CA ALA A 432 -11.27 1.61 -11.25
C ALA A 432 -11.63 0.68 -10.09
N GLU A 433 -10.62 0.12 -9.42
CA GLU A 433 -10.84 -0.70 -8.22
C GLU A 433 -11.38 0.15 -7.06
N ARG A 434 -10.82 1.35 -6.83
CA ARG A 434 -11.35 2.33 -5.84
C ARG A 434 -12.84 2.57 -6.06
N GLU A 435 -13.24 2.89 -7.28
CA GLU A 435 -14.64 3.14 -7.62
C GLU A 435 -15.52 1.89 -7.44
N SER A 436 -14.99 0.71 -7.77
CA SER A 436 -15.70 -0.55 -7.47
C SER A 436 -15.90 -0.75 -5.98
N ARG A 437 -14.91 -0.42 -5.13
CA ARG A 437 -15.03 -0.54 -3.67
C ARG A 437 -16.03 0.46 -3.11
N ARG A 438 -16.00 1.71 -3.57
CA ARG A 438 -16.98 2.75 -3.21
C ARG A 438 -18.41 2.27 -3.48
N ARG A 439 -18.72 1.87 -4.72
CA ARG A 439 -20.05 1.38 -5.10
C ARG A 439 -20.49 0.14 -4.33
N ASN A 440 -19.57 -0.80 -4.06
CA ASN A 440 -19.89 -1.99 -3.28
C ASN A 440 -20.15 -1.67 -1.81
N LEU A 441 -19.45 -0.68 -1.23
CA LEU A 441 -19.68 -0.22 0.12
C LEU A 441 -21.07 0.45 0.25
N ALA A 442 -21.45 1.28 -0.73
CA ALA A 442 -22.75 1.96 -0.75
C ALA A 442 -23.96 1.00 -0.73
N LYS A 443 -23.79 -0.28 -1.13
CA LYS A 443 -24.83 -1.32 -0.99
C LYS A 443 -25.28 -1.53 0.47
N ALA A 444 -24.47 -1.14 1.45
CA ALA A 444 -24.87 -1.19 2.86
C ALA A 444 -26.04 -0.24 3.18
N ASN A 445 -26.38 0.73 2.32
CA ASN A 445 -27.63 1.50 2.45
C ASN A 445 -28.88 0.60 2.48
N GLU A 446 -28.92 -0.45 1.66
CA GLU A 446 -30.04 -1.40 1.68
C GLU A 446 -30.13 -2.16 3.01
N TRP A 447 -28.97 -2.52 3.57
CA TRP A 447 -28.89 -3.15 4.88
C TRP A 447 -29.40 -2.20 5.97
N ILE A 448 -28.93 -0.94 5.97
CA ILE A 448 -29.38 0.08 6.93
C ILE A 448 -30.89 0.25 6.87
N ALA A 449 -31.48 0.36 5.67
CA ALA A 449 -32.92 0.50 5.52
C ALA A 449 -33.68 -0.67 6.14
N ARG A 450 -33.26 -1.91 5.87
CA ARG A 450 -33.89 -3.13 6.40
C ARG A 450 -33.72 -3.26 7.91
N VAL A 451 -32.53 -3.01 8.45
CA VAL A 451 -32.27 -3.10 9.89
C VAL A 451 -32.98 -1.98 10.64
N PHE A 452 -32.98 -0.75 10.12
CA PHE A 452 -33.69 0.37 10.73
C PHE A 452 -35.21 0.12 10.81
N GLU A 453 -35.82 -0.37 9.72
CA GLU A 453 -37.23 -0.77 9.72
C GLU A 453 -37.50 -1.92 10.70
N TRP A 454 -36.61 -2.92 10.74
CA TRP A 454 -36.73 -4.03 11.67
C TRP A 454 -36.62 -3.57 13.12
N VAL A 455 -35.67 -2.70 13.47
CA VAL A 455 -35.55 -2.11 14.81
C VAL A 455 -36.86 -1.40 15.17
N GLY A 456 -37.42 -0.60 14.25
CA GLY A 456 -38.78 -0.07 14.37
C GLY A 456 -39.02 0.76 15.64
N GLY A 457 -37.99 1.47 16.11
CA GLY A 457 -38.05 2.30 17.33
C GLY A 457 -37.92 1.52 18.65
N ARG A 458 -37.69 0.21 18.61
CA ARG A 458 -37.50 -0.61 19.82
C ARG A 458 -36.23 -0.23 20.57
N SER A 459 -36.25 -0.45 21.88
CA SER A 459 -35.09 -0.22 22.72
C SER A 459 -33.98 -1.24 22.45
N SER A 460 -32.75 -0.91 22.83
CA SER A 460 -31.62 -1.83 22.80
C SER A 460 -31.93 -3.10 23.62
N ARG A 461 -32.62 -2.96 24.76
CA ARG A 461 -33.09 -4.09 25.57
C ARG A 461 -34.01 -5.03 24.78
N ASP A 462 -35.05 -4.50 24.14
CA ASP A 462 -35.99 -5.31 23.36
C ASP A 462 -35.31 -6.01 22.18
N VAL A 463 -34.36 -5.33 21.54
CA VAL A 463 -33.58 -5.87 20.43
C VAL A 463 -32.69 -7.03 20.91
N LEU A 464 -31.97 -6.88 22.02
CA LEU A 464 -31.14 -7.96 22.57
C LEU A 464 -31.99 -9.19 22.95
N VAL A 465 -33.14 -8.98 23.59
CA VAL A 465 -34.09 -10.06 23.92
C VAL A 465 -34.52 -10.82 22.67
N GLN A 466 -34.88 -10.12 21.59
CA GLN A 466 -35.28 -10.77 20.35
C GLN A 466 -34.13 -11.56 19.69
N LEU A 467 -32.89 -11.10 19.87
CA LEU A 467 -31.70 -11.76 19.36
C LEU A 467 -31.20 -12.90 20.27
N GLY A 468 -31.85 -13.10 21.43
CA GLY A 468 -31.48 -14.12 22.41
C GLY A 468 -30.18 -13.80 23.14
N ILE A 469 -29.89 -12.52 23.35
CA ILE A 469 -28.72 -12.04 24.10
C ILE A 469 -29.20 -11.57 25.47
N ASP A 470 -28.73 -12.23 26.53
CA ASP A 470 -29.07 -11.92 27.92
C ASP A 470 -28.02 -10.97 28.52
N GLU A 471 -28.17 -9.68 28.25
CA GLU A 471 -27.27 -8.63 28.74
C GLU A 471 -28.04 -7.37 29.17
N VAL A 472 -27.44 -6.60 30.07
CA VAL A 472 -28.02 -5.32 30.50
C VAL A 472 -27.91 -4.29 29.37
N ALA A 473 -29.06 -3.75 28.95
CA ALA A 473 -29.14 -2.70 27.94
C ALA A 473 -30.11 -1.58 28.33
N SER A 474 -29.87 -0.41 27.75
CA SER A 474 -30.63 0.82 27.96
C SER A 474 -31.95 0.82 27.17
N ASP A 475 -32.84 1.74 27.52
CA ASP A 475 -34.11 1.95 26.81
C ASP A 475 -33.94 2.75 25.51
N ARG A 476 -32.71 3.16 25.16
CA ARG A 476 -32.40 3.86 23.91
C ARG A 476 -32.35 2.87 22.74
N PRO A 477 -32.73 3.26 21.52
CA PRO A 477 -32.57 2.41 20.35
C PRO A 477 -31.08 2.14 20.07
N PRO A 478 -30.72 0.99 19.49
CA PRO A 478 -29.34 0.67 19.17
C PRO A 478 -28.80 1.57 18.04
N ALA A 479 -27.51 1.86 18.08
CA ALA A 479 -26.81 2.52 16.98
C ALA A 479 -26.57 1.55 15.81
N LEU A 480 -26.50 2.08 14.59
CA LEU A 480 -26.12 1.31 13.40
C LEU A 480 -24.75 1.76 12.92
N PHE A 481 -23.82 0.83 12.79
CA PHE A 481 -22.49 1.09 12.24
C PHE A 481 -22.26 0.29 10.95
N VAL A 482 -21.68 0.94 9.94
CA VAL A 482 -21.04 0.28 8.80
C VAL A 482 -19.54 0.45 8.97
N LEU A 483 -18.87 -0.65 9.30
CA LEU A 483 -17.45 -0.66 9.63
C LEU A 483 -16.64 -1.33 8.51
N ALA A 484 -15.89 -0.53 7.76
CA ALA A 484 -15.03 -1.03 6.69
C ALA A 484 -13.62 -1.33 7.21
N ARG A 485 -13.01 -2.44 6.76
CA ARG A 485 -11.66 -2.83 7.23
C ARG A 485 -10.58 -1.79 6.88
N TYR A 486 -10.67 -1.21 5.69
CA TYR A 486 -9.69 -0.26 5.20
C TYR A 486 -10.31 1.12 5.01
N ALA A 487 -11.07 1.33 3.93
CA ALA A 487 -11.67 2.62 3.62
C ALA A 487 -13.20 2.60 3.67
N ALA A 488 -13.78 3.49 4.48
CA ALA A 488 -15.22 3.75 4.52
C ALA A 488 -15.62 5.07 3.84
N ARG A 489 -14.64 5.93 3.56
CA ARG A 489 -14.83 7.32 3.14
C ARG A 489 -14.11 7.54 1.82
N PHE A 490 -14.87 7.92 0.80
CA PHE A 490 -14.38 8.15 -0.55
C PHE A 490 -14.79 9.55 -0.98
N ALA A 491 -13.87 10.35 -1.52
CA ALA A 491 -14.20 11.56 -2.27
C ALA A 491 -15.22 11.23 -3.35
N GLY A 492 -16.18 12.14 -3.53
CA GLY A 492 -17.31 12.00 -4.44
C GLY A 492 -18.45 11.11 -3.92
N GLU A 493 -18.39 10.62 -2.69
CA GLU A 493 -19.50 9.90 -2.05
C GLU A 493 -20.36 10.83 -1.19
N ASP A 494 -21.63 10.99 -1.57
CA ASP A 494 -22.64 11.76 -0.85
C ASP A 494 -23.89 10.92 -0.50
N GLY A 495 -23.96 9.66 -0.96
CA GLY A 495 -25.12 8.80 -0.85
C GLY A 495 -25.17 7.91 0.39
N GLN A 496 -24.28 8.10 1.37
CA GLN A 496 -24.27 7.29 2.59
C GLN A 496 -25.47 7.61 3.49
N ASP A 497 -26.23 6.58 3.87
CA ASP A 497 -27.42 6.73 4.71
C ASP A 497 -27.04 7.23 6.13
N ALA A 498 -27.56 8.42 6.47
CA ALA A 498 -27.24 9.13 7.70
C ALA A 498 -27.79 8.49 8.98
N ARG A 499 -28.63 7.45 8.87
CA ARG A 499 -29.12 6.67 10.01
C ARG A 499 -28.06 5.75 10.61
N ALA A 500 -26.94 5.56 9.91
CA ALA A 500 -25.80 4.80 10.39
C ALA A 500 -24.52 5.64 10.39
N SER A 501 -23.56 5.27 11.24
CA SER A 501 -22.20 5.82 11.20
C SER A 501 -21.32 4.95 10.30
N TRP A 502 -20.69 5.58 9.30
CA TRP A 502 -19.78 4.94 8.35
C TRP A 502 -18.34 5.19 8.78
N LEU A 503 -17.65 4.12 9.17
CA LEU A 503 -16.37 4.19 9.86
C LEU A 503 -15.35 3.27 9.21
N GLY A 504 -14.12 3.73 9.02
CA GLY A 504 -12.98 2.86 8.79
C GLY A 504 -12.50 2.23 10.09
N TRP A 505 -12.03 0.98 10.05
CA TRP A 505 -11.37 0.34 11.19
C TRP A 505 -10.22 1.18 11.78
N PRO A 506 -9.35 1.83 10.98
CA PRO A 506 -8.33 2.73 11.51
C PRO A 506 -8.92 3.90 12.31
N GLU A 507 -10.05 4.46 11.87
CA GLU A 507 -10.74 5.56 12.56
C GLU A 507 -11.36 5.09 13.88
N MET A 508 -12.00 3.91 13.89
CA MET A 508 -12.52 3.26 15.09
C MET A 508 -11.41 3.04 16.13
N GLN A 509 -10.27 2.49 15.71
CA GLN A 509 -9.12 2.27 16.59
C GLN A 509 -8.51 3.58 17.09
N HIS A 510 -8.45 4.61 16.23
CA HIS A 510 -7.93 5.92 16.62
C HIS A 510 -8.83 6.59 17.66
N ALA A 511 -10.15 6.59 17.44
CA ALA A 511 -11.15 7.13 18.36
C ALA A 511 -11.10 6.43 19.73
N MET A 512 -11.09 5.09 19.73
CA MET A 512 -11.03 4.30 20.97
C MET A 512 -9.73 4.43 21.76
N ALA A 513 -8.66 4.99 21.16
CA ALA A 513 -7.39 5.24 21.83
C ALA A 513 -7.31 6.65 22.46
N VAL A 514 -8.34 7.48 22.33
CA VAL A 514 -8.40 8.80 22.97
C VAL A 514 -8.84 8.59 24.43
N ASP A 515 -7.94 8.89 25.37
CA ASP A 515 -8.16 8.83 26.83
C ASP A 515 -9.08 9.96 27.33
N GLU A 516 -10.28 10.08 26.77
CA GLU A 516 -11.35 10.88 27.36
C GLU A 516 -12.15 9.99 28.33
N VAL A 517 -12.33 10.43 29.58
CA VAL A 517 -13.22 9.77 30.55
C VAL A 517 -14.65 9.91 30.05
N ALA A 518 -15.06 8.96 29.23
CA ALA A 518 -16.37 8.94 28.59
C ALA A 518 -17.33 8.07 29.39
N SER A 519 -18.51 8.62 29.67
CA SER A 519 -19.63 7.87 30.25
C SER A 519 -20.16 6.79 29.29
N ASP A 520 -19.99 6.99 27.97
CA ASP A 520 -20.42 6.07 26.92
C ASP A 520 -19.46 6.12 25.70
N PRO A 521 -18.29 5.48 25.76
CA PRO A 521 -17.28 5.50 24.71
C PRO A 521 -17.80 4.96 23.37
N LEU A 522 -18.63 3.91 23.40
CA LEU A 522 -19.18 3.30 22.19
C LEU A 522 -19.96 4.32 21.35
N MET A 523 -20.78 5.14 22.00
CA MET A 523 -21.59 6.16 21.32
C MET A 523 -20.81 7.43 20.97
N LEU A 524 -19.62 7.64 21.55
CA LEU A 524 -18.77 8.79 21.23
C LEU A 524 -17.90 8.58 19.98
N VAL A 525 -17.64 7.34 19.58
CA VAL A 525 -16.78 7.03 18.42
C VAL A 525 -17.13 7.88 17.18
N PRO A 526 -18.40 7.94 16.71
CA PRO A 526 -18.72 8.74 15.53
C PRO A 526 -18.39 10.22 15.72
N GLY A 527 -18.65 10.78 16.91
CA GLY A 527 -18.36 12.17 17.24
C GLY A 527 -16.85 12.48 17.26
N GLN A 528 -16.03 11.57 17.80
CA GLN A 528 -14.57 11.71 17.80
C GLN A 528 -14.00 11.65 16.38
N VAL A 529 -14.50 10.75 15.53
CA VAL A 529 -14.09 10.67 14.13
C VAL A 529 -14.47 11.94 13.36
N MET A 530 -15.67 12.50 13.60
CA MET A 530 -16.05 13.79 13.01
C MET A 530 -15.19 14.95 13.52
N ARG A 531 -14.80 14.95 14.79
CA ARG A 531 -13.88 15.95 15.35
C ARG A 531 -12.51 15.88 14.68
N HIS A 532 -11.97 14.68 14.47
CA HIS A 532 -10.72 14.48 13.74
C HIS A 532 -10.82 15.00 12.30
N GLN A 533 -11.94 14.73 11.63
CA GLN A 533 -12.20 15.19 10.25
C GLN A 533 -12.15 16.73 10.11
N ARG A 534 -12.65 17.48 11.10
CA ARG A 534 -12.65 18.95 11.04
C ARG A 534 -11.26 19.55 10.88
N GLY A 535 -10.22 18.86 11.34
CA GLY A 535 -8.82 19.26 11.13
C GLY A 535 -8.40 19.28 9.65
N PHE A 536 -9.19 18.67 8.76
CA PHE A 536 -8.93 18.58 7.33
C PHE A 536 -9.90 19.40 6.48
N GLU A 537 -10.83 20.15 7.07
CA GLU A 537 -11.82 20.96 6.33
C GLU A 537 -11.20 22.26 5.78
N SER A 538 -10.22 22.82 6.48
CA SER A 538 -9.47 24.00 6.03
C SER A 538 -8.29 23.58 5.16
N GLN A 539 -8.38 23.78 3.85
CA GLN A 539 -7.31 23.44 2.91
C GLN A 539 -6.97 24.66 2.05
N ALA A 540 -5.67 24.92 1.90
CA ALA A 540 -5.19 25.84 0.90
C ALA A 540 -5.08 25.10 -0.44
N THR A 541 -5.27 25.81 -1.55
CA THR A 541 -4.93 25.29 -2.88
C THR A 541 -3.60 25.86 -3.32
N GLN A 542 -2.81 25.05 -3.99
CA GLN A 542 -1.56 25.45 -4.63
C GLN A 542 -1.59 25.01 -6.09
N ASP A 543 -1.23 25.93 -6.99
CA ASP A 543 -0.99 25.61 -8.40
C ASP A 543 0.47 25.16 -8.54
N VAL A 544 0.68 24.02 -9.20
CA VAL A 544 1.99 23.43 -9.50
C VAL A 544 2.08 23.21 -11.00
N THR A 545 3.09 23.79 -11.65
CA THR A 545 3.27 23.69 -13.11
C THR A 545 4.24 22.55 -13.44
N PHE A 546 3.85 21.73 -14.40
CA PHE A 546 4.68 20.68 -14.99
C PHE A 546 4.93 21.01 -16.47
N GLU A 547 6.20 21.03 -16.86
CA GLU A 547 6.62 21.41 -18.21
C GLU A 547 7.31 20.22 -18.90
N PHE A 548 6.84 19.89 -20.10
CA PHE A 548 7.41 18.88 -20.98
C PHE A 548 7.53 19.44 -22.40
N PRO A 549 8.32 18.82 -23.30
CA PRO A 549 8.41 19.25 -24.69
C PRO A 549 7.03 19.30 -25.39
N GLY A 550 6.52 20.52 -25.61
CA GLY A 550 5.22 20.75 -26.27
C GLY A 550 3.99 20.50 -25.40
N LEU A 551 4.15 20.36 -24.07
CA LEU A 551 3.06 20.16 -23.12
C LEU A 551 3.34 20.87 -21.79
N GLU A 552 2.41 21.69 -21.34
CA GLU A 552 2.39 22.32 -20.02
C GLU A 552 1.11 21.91 -19.29
N VAL A 553 1.23 21.50 -18.03
CA VAL A 553 0.08 21.16 -17.19
C VAL A 553 0.19 21.90 -15.86
N VAL A 554 -0.76 22.79 -15.60
CA VAL A 554 -0.93 23.46 -14.31
C VAL A 554 -1.90 22.63 -13.47
N LEU A 555 -1.38 21.95 -12.45
CA LEU A 555 -2.17 21.17 -11.51
C LEU A 555 -2.48 22.01 -10.27
N GLN A 556 -3.77 22.27 -10.03
CA GLN A 556 -4.24 22.81 -8.77
C GLN A 556 -4.50 21.67 -7.78
N MET A 557 -3.74 21.65 -6.70
CA MET A 557 -3.85 20.64 -5.65
C MET A 557 -4.15 21.26 -4.29
N HIS A 558 -4.82 20.49 -3.44
CA HIS A 558 -5.08 20.88 -2.07
C HIS A 558 -3.88 20.52 -1.19
N VAL A 559 -3.41 21.50 -0.42
CA VAL A 559 -2.29 21.37 0.51
C VAL A 559 -2.81 21.61 1.92
N SER A 560 -2.53 20.65 2.81
CA SER A 560 -2.80 20.83 4.23
C SER A 560 -1.88 21.93 4.76
N THR A 561 -2.45 23.01 5.31
CA THR A 561 -1.67 24.02 6.04
C THR A 561 -1.05 23.37 7.27
N PRO A 562 0.25 23.56 7.54
CA PRO A 562 0.87 23.13 8.79
C PRO A 562 0.39 24.04 9.91
N SER A 563 -0.80 23.77 10.44
CA SER A 563 -1.33 24.46 11.61
C SER A 563 -2.39 23.60 12.30
N ALA A 564 -2.11 23.29 13.58
CA ALA A 564 -2.97 22.65 14.59
C ALA A 564 -3.02 21.10 14.60
N VAL A 565 -1.86 20.45 14.73
CA VAL A 565 -1.75 19.22 15.55
C VAL A 565 -1.01 19.60 16.83
N VAL A 566 -1.63 20.45 17.65
CA VAL A 566 -1.31 20.62 19.07
C VAL A 566 -2.62 20.91 19.78
N SER A 567 -3.24 19.85 20.32
CA SER A 567 -3.97 19.84 21.59
C SER A 567 -4.33 18.39 21.91
#